data_AF-A0A7J5EWT6-F1
#
_entry.id   AF-A0A7J5EWT6-F1
#
_cell.length_a   1.000
_cell.length_b   1.000
_cell.length_c   1.000
_cell.angle_alpha   90.00
_cell.angle_beta   90.00
_cell.angle_gamma   90.00
#
_symmetry.space_group_name_H-M   'P 1'
#
loop_
_entity.id
_entity.type
_entity.pdbx_description
1 polymer ?
#
loop_
_entity_poly.entity_id
_entity_poly.type
_entity_poly.pdbx_seq_one_letter_code
_entity_poly.pdbx_strand_id
1 'polypeptide(L)'
;MQIHRLLSLTDLVVLVVVAVILFLPGREVTAEPPAKMNADTRLALAFAEARARANPADGKAVADVARRLGEVGQLDWAVQAAYVGA
;
A
#
# COMPACT_ATOMS: atom_id res chain seq x y z
N MET A 1 3.37 -54.84 -8.60
CA MET A 1 4.23 -53.68 -8.94
C MET A 1 3.32 -52.53 -9.35
N GLN A 2 2.96 -51.65 -8.42
CA GLN A 2 2.02 -50.54 -8.64
C GLN A 2 2.58 -49.26 -8.03
N ILE A 3 3.61 -48.72 -8.66
CA ILE A 3 4.17 -47.41 -8.37
C ILE A 3 3.52 -46.45 -9.37
N HIS A 4 2.27 -46.00 -9.21
CA HIS A 4 1.70 -44.88 -10.01
C HIS A 4 0.43 -44.27 -9.39
N ARG A 5 0.34 -44.16 -8.05
CA ARG A 5 -0.57 -43.18 -7.44
C ARG A 5 0.16 -41.83 -7.41
N LEU A 6 0.37 -41.30 -8.61
CA LEU A 6 1.06 -40.04 -8.88
C LEU A 6 0.39 -38.94 -8.06
N LEU A 7 1.19 -38.13 -7.36
CA LEU A 7 0.78 -37.02 -6.50
C LEU A 7 -0.50 -36.35 -7.01
N SER A 8 -1.50 -36.19 -6.14
CA SER A 8 -2.65 -35.35 -6.47
C SER A 8 -2.14 -33.94 -6.80
N LEU A 9 -2.83 -33.23 -7.69
CA LEU A 9 -2.54 -31.81 -7.95
C LEU A 9 -2.51 -31.01 -6.63
N THR A 10 -3.33 -31.40 -5.67
CA THR A 10 -3.35 -30.85 -4.32
C THR A 10 -2.01 -31.04 -3.59
N ASP A 11 -1.41 -32.23 -3.67
CA ASP A 11 -0.13 -32.53 -3.03
C ASP A 11 1.01 -31.69 -3.65
N LEU A 12 0.97 -31.50 -4.98
CA LEU A 12 1.91 -30.64 -5.68
C LEU A 12 1.79 -29.18 -5.19
N VAL A 13 0.56 -28.66 -5.07
CA VAL A 13 0.31 -27.30 -4.57
C VAL A 13 0.80 -27.13 -3.14
N VAL A 14 0.51 -28.09 -2.27
CA VAL A 14 0.96 -28.06 -0.87
C VAL A 14 2.48 -28.07 -0.80
N LEU A 15 3.13 -28.92 -1.59
CA LEU A 15 4.59 -29.00 -1.63
C LEU A 15 5.23 -27.69 -2.09
N VAL A 16 4.65 -27.03 -3.10
CA VAL A 16 5.11 -25.71 -3.56
C VAL A 16 4.94 -24.66 -2.47
N VAL A 17 3.80 -24.59 -1.79
CA VAL A 17 3.57 -23.62 -0.71
C VAL A 17 4.55 -23.83 0.44
N VAL A 18 4.76 -25.08 0.87
CA VAL A 18 5.71 -25.40 1.96
C VAL A 18 7.13 -25.05 1.54
N ALA A 19 7.54 -25.38 0.31
CA ALA A 19 8.85 -25.00 -0.21
C ALA A 19 9.02 -23.47 -0.22
N VAL A 20 8.02 -22.71 -0.68
CA VAL A 20 8.04 -21.24 -0.64
C VAL A 20 8.21 -20.73 0.78
N ILE A 21 7.47 -21.26 1.77
CA ILE A 21 7.58 -20.82 3.16
C ILE A 21 8.96 -21.10 3.76
N LEU A 22 9.55 -22.27 3.46
CA LEU A 22 10.84 -22.67 4.02
C LEU A 22 12.03 -21.98 3.35
N PHE A 23 11.93 -21.67 2.06
CA PHE A 23 13.04 -21.14 1.27
C PHE A 23 12.93 -19.64 0.97
N LEU A 24 11.75 -19.00 1.12
CA LEU A 24 11.72 -17.54 1.10
C LEU A 24 12.35 -17.02 2.39
N PRO A 25 13.44 -16.24 2.31
CA PRO A 25 13.95 -15.54 3.48
C PRO A 25 12.85 -14.65 4.03
N GLY A 26 12.77 -14.56 5.37
CA GLY A 26 11.88 -13.62 6.03
C GLY A 26 12.09 -12.25 5.43
N ARG A 27 11.10 -11.75 4.69
CA ARG A 27 11.16 -10.40 4.16
C ARG A 27 11.00 -9.48 5.35
N GLU A 28 12.09 -8.84 5.76
CA GLU A 28 11.95 -7.66 6.60
C GLU A 28 11.09 -6.69 5.81
N VAL A 29 9.88 -6.44 6.30
CA VAL A 29 9.10 -5.28 5.85
C VAL A 29 9.84 -4.09 6.43
N THR A 30 10.90 -3.67 5.74
CA THR A 30 11.46 -2.33 5.94
C THR A 30 10.40 -1.37 5.43
N ALA A 31 9.47 -1.01 6.31
CA ALA A 31 8.75 0.23 6.12
C ALA A 31 9.84 1.31 6.08
N GLU A 32 10.12 1.81 4.89
CA GLU A 32 11.01 2.94 4.72
C GLU A 32 10.51 4.02 5.68
N PRO A 33 11.36 4.54 6.60
CA PRO A 33 10.91 5.52 7.56
C PRO A 33 10.24 6.63 6.77
N PRO A 34 9.01 7.04 7.15
CA PRO A 34 8.25 8.02 6.37
C PRO A 34 9.19 9.18 6.09
N ALA A 35 9.41 9.45 4.78
CA ALA A 35 10.32 10.47 4.30
C ALA A 35 10.25 11.66 5.27
N LYS A 36 11.39 12.09 5.84
CA LYS A 36 11.47 13.06 6.94
C LYS A 36 10.67 14.32 6.58
N MET A 37 9.37 14.30 6.87
CA MET A 37 8.46 15.36 6.49
C MET A 37 8.71 16.46 7.49
N ASN A 38 9.18 17.60 6.99
CA ASN A 38 9.39 18.78 7.79
C ASN A 38 8.06 19.18 8.49
N ALA A 39 8.14 19.95 9.57
CA ALA A 39 6.96 20.30 10.36
C ALA A 39 5.93 21.08 9.53
N ASP A 40 6.39 21.97 8.64
CA ASP A 40 5.55 22.85 7.84
C ASP A 40 4.73 22.07 6.80
N THR A 41 5.34 21.13 6.11
CA THR A 41 4.69 20.23 5.15
C THR A 41 3.68 19.33 5.84
N ARG A 42 4.00 18.85 7.06
CA ARG A 42 3.05 18.06 7.85
C ARG A 42 1.84 18.87 8.27
N LEU A 43 2.06 20.11 8.73
CA LEU A 43 1.00 21.02 9.10
C LEU A 43 0.12 21.36 7.89
N ALA A 44 0.75 21.64 6.74
CA ALA A 44 0.04 21.99 5.52
C ALA A 44 -0.78 20.82 4.95
N LEU A 45 -0.27 19.59 5.04
CA LEU A 45 -1.02 18.38 4.70
C LEU A 45 -2.22 18.19 5.66
N ALA A 46 -2.02 18.36 6.97
CA ALA A 46 -3.10 18.27 7.95
C ALA A 46 -4.22 19.28 7.70
N PHE A 47 -3.89 20.51 7.30
CA PHE A 47 -4.90 21.51 6.91
C PHE A 47 -5.66 21.12 5.64
N ALA A 48 -4.96 20.59 4.63
CA ALA A 48 -5.59 20.11 3.41
C ALA A 48 -6.55 18.94 3.71
N GLU A 49 -6.13 17.99 4.55
CA GLU A 49 -6.97 16.88 5.01
C GLU A 49 -8.18 17.36 5.81
N ALA A 50 -8.01 18.31 6.73
CA ALA A 50 -9.10 18.88 7.50
C ALA A 50 -10.13 19.57 6.58
N ARG A 51 -9.66 20.30 5.56
CA ARG A 51 -10.53 20.93 4.56
C ARG A 51 -11.28 19.89 3.75
N ALA A 52 -10.61 18.85 3.26
CA ALA A 52 -11.23 17.78 2.49
C ALA A 52 -12.28 17.02 3.32
N ARG A 53 -12.02 16.79 4.62
CA ARG A 53 -13.00 16.17 5.54
C ARG A 53 -14.18 17.08 5.86
N ALA A 54 -13.93 18.37 6.02
CA ALA A 54 -14.99 19.35 6.28
C ALA A 54 -15.91 19.55 5.08
N ASN A 55 -15.40 19.36 3.86
CA ASN A 55 -16.19 19.52 2.64
C ASN A 55 -15.86 18.43 1.60
N PRO A 56 -16.36 17.19 1.79
CA PRO A 56 -15.99 16.04 0.96
C PRO A 56 -16.39 16.17 -0.52
N ALA A 57 -17.38 17.02 -0.83
CA ALA A 57 -17.81 17.27 -2.20
C ALA A 57 -16.94 18.32 -2.94
N ASP A 58 -16.03 19.01 -2.23
CA ASP A 58 -15.08 19.93 -2.84
C ASP A 58 -13.93 19.13 -3.47
N GLY A 59 -14.09 18.74 -4.73
CA GLY A 59 -13.06 18.00 -5.47
C GLY A 59 -11.70 18.69 -5.53
N LYS A 60 -11.65 20.03 -5.38
CA LYS A 60 -10.38 20.76 -5.28
C LYS A 60 -9.68 20.50 -3.94
N ALA A 61 -10.44 20.38 -2.84
CA ALA A 61 -9.87 20.07 -1.53
C ALA A 61 -9.26 18.66 -1.52
N VAL A 62 -9.92 17.68 -2.14
CA VAL A 62 -9.40 16.32 -2.25
C VAL A 62 -8.19 16.24 -3.20
N ALA A 63 -8.24 16.96 -4.33
CA ALA A 63 -7.09 17.07 -5.24
C ALA A 63 -5.87 17.74 -4.58
N ASP A 64 -6.07 18.71 -3.68
CA ASP A 64 -4.96 19.34 -2.95
C ASP A 64 -4.28 18.37 -1.97
N VAL A 65 -5.06 17.48 -1.33
CA VAL A 65 -4.52 16.40 -0.51
C VAL A 65 -3.69 15.44 -1.36
N ALA A 66 -4.24 14.97 -2.49
CA ALA A 66 -3.54 14.07 -3.40
C ALA A 66 -2.22 14.68 -3.93
N ARG A 67 -2.25 15.96 -4.34
CA ARG A 67 -1.06 16.68 -4.80
C ARG A 67 0.01 16.74 -3.72
N ARG A 68 -0.34 17.13 -2.49
CA ARG A 68 0.61 17.24 -1.37
C ARG A 68 1.20 15.90 -0.96
N LEU A 69 0.40 14.83 -0.99
CA LEU A 69 0.89 13.46 -0.77
C LEU A 69 1.91 13.04 -1.86
N GLY A 70 1.67 13.45 -3.11
CA GLY A 70 2.63 13.24 -4.20
C GLY A 70 3.95 14.00 -4.00
N GLU A 71 3.89 15.24 -3.51
CA GLU A 71 5.07 16.07 -3.23
C GLU A 71 5.98 15.50 -2.13
N VAL A 72 5.42 14.71 -1.23
CA VAL A 72 6.17 14.03 -0.14
C VAL A 72 6.52 12.58 -0.46
N GLY A 73 6.32 12.15 -1.71
CA GLY A 73 6.63 10.80 -2.18
C GLY A 73 5.65 9.72 -1.71
N GLN A 74 4.52 10.08 -1.11
CA GLN A 74 3.51 9.14 -0.63
C GLN A 74 2.50 8.81 -1.74
N LEU A 75 3.01 8.23 -2.82
CA LEU A 75 2.27 8.02 -4.07
C LEU A 75 1.05 7.10 -3.89
N ASP A 76 1.16 6.05 -3.07
CA ASP A 76 0.04 5.13 -2.81
C ASP A 76 -1.16 5.87 -2.19
N TRP A 77 -0.89 6.74 -1.20
CA TRP A 77 -1.91 7.55 -0.56
C TRP A 77 -2.38 8.70 -1.45
N ALA A 78 -1.51 9.27 -2.28
CA ALA A 78 -1.88 10.28 -3.27
C ALA A 78 -2.90 9.73 -4.27
N VAL A 79 -2.66 8.52 -4.80
CA VAL A 79 -3.58 7.83 -5.71
C VAL A 79 -4.89 7.50 -4.99
N GLN A 80 -4.83 7.00 -3.76
CA GLN A 80 -6.04 6.72 -2.98
C GLN A 80 -6.87 7.97 -2.71
N ALA A 81 -6.24 9.09 -2.34
CA ALA A 81 -6.92 10.36 -2.15
C ALA A 81 -7.56 10.86 -3.45
N ALA A 82 -6.84 10.76 -4.58
CA ALA A 82 -7.38 11.14 -5.89
C ALA A 82 -8.57 10.26 -6.30
N TYR A 83 -8.53 8.96 -6.02
CA TYR A 83 -9.60 8.02 -6.34
C TYR A 83 -10.87 8.27 -5.52
N VAL A 84 -10.75 8.57 -4.22
CA VAL A 84 -11.89 8.88 -3.35
C VAL A 84 -12.56 10.21 -3.72
N GLY A 85 -11.81 11.14 -4.32
CA GLY A 85 -12.31 12.44 -4.76
C GLY A 85 -12.85 12.53 -6.19
N ALA A 86 -12.71 11.46 -6.99
CA ALA A 86 -13.22 11.37 -8.36
C ALA A 86 -14.66 10.85 -8.39
#